data_AF-A0AAW6ZFX1-F1
#
_entry.id   AF-A0AAW6ZFX1-F1
#
_cell.length_a   1.000
_cell.length_b   1.000
_cell.length_c   1.000
_cell.angle_alpha   90.00
_cell.angle_beta   90.00
_cell.angle_gamma   90.00
#
_symmetry.space_group_name_H-M   'P 1'
#
loop_
_entity.id
_entity.type
_entity.pdbx_description
1 polymer ?
#
loop_
_entity_poly.entity_id
_entity_poly.type
_entity_poly.pdbx_seq_one_letter_code
_entity_poly.pdbx_strand_id
1 'polypeptide(L)'
;MDKKLVITPAFRRRVEQTGMTQGALAKAIGVSRQFFNAVLNGKQEPTTAFMVGAIKAGLADQLSEIAVWATAREAERAEGHAA
;
A
#
# COMPACT_ATOMS: atom_id res chain seq x y z
N MET A 1 1.65 22.74 -1.84
CA MET A 1 1.26 21.40 -2.33
C MET A 1 1.38 20.47 -1.16
N ASP A 2 0.26 19.96 -0.65
CA ASP A 2 0.24 19.08 0.50
C ASP A 2 0.73 17.69 0.07
N LYS A 3 1.80 17.22 0.72
CA LYS A 3 2.30 15.85 0.53
C LYS A 3 1.43 14.92 1.36
N LYS A 4 1.14 13.74 0.83
CA LYS A 4 0.46 12.66 1.54
C LYS A 4 1.24 11.36 1.44
N LEU A 5 0.97 10.42 2.33
CA LEU A 5 1.51 9.06 2.20
C LEU A 5 0.77 8.33 1.07
N VAL A 6 1.54 7.78 0.15
CA VAL A 6 1.04 6.95 -0.95
C VAL A 6 1.74 5.60 -0.95
N ILE A 7 1.02 4.55 -1.33
CA ILE A 7 1.56 3.21 -1.47
C ILE A 7 2.57 3.18 -2.62
N THR A 8 3.70 2.49 -2.44
CA THR A 8 4.68 2.36 -3.51
C THR A 8 4.22 1.34 -4.57
N PRO A 9 4.66 1.48 -5.83
CA PRO A 9 4.45 0.44 -6.84
C PRO A 9 5.05 -0.92 -6.46
N ALA A 10 6.16 -0.93 -5.70
CA ALA A 10 6.80 -2.15 -5.25
C ALA A 10 5.91 -2.94 -4.28
N PHE A 11 5.28 -2.27 -3.32
CA PHE A 11 4.35 -2.90 -2.39
C PHE A 11 3.11 -3.44 -3.10
N ARG A 12 2.55 -2.67 -4.05
CA ARG A 12 1.41 -3.14 -4.86
C ARG A 12 1.74 -4.42 -5.62
N ARG A 13 2.91 -4.46 -6.28
CA ARG A 13 3.40 -5.68 -6.95
C ARG A 13 3.59 -6.84 -5.99
N ARG A 14 4.15 -6.61 -4.80
CA ARG A 14 4.31 -7.66 -3.78
C ARG A 14 2.96 -8.24 -3.36
N VAL A 15 1.98 -7.38 -3.11
CA VAL A 15 0.60 -7.79 -2.82
C VAL A 15 0.03 -8.67 -3.92
N GLU A 16 0.17 -8.28 -5.18
CA GLU A 16 -0.31 -9.05 -6.35
C GLU A 16 0.40 -10.41 -6.48
N GLN A 17 1.72 -10.46 -6.24
CA GLN A 17 2.53 -11.68 -6.30
C GLN A 17 2.15 -12.74 -5.26
N THR A 18 1.46 -12.37 -4.18
CA THR A 18 0.99 -13.34 -3.19
C THR A 18 -0.07 -14.30 -3.76
N GLY A 19 -0.79 -13.91 -4.81
CA GLY A 19 -1.95 -14.64 -5.32
C GLY A 19 -3.13 -14.72 -4.33
N MET A 20 -3.04 -14.04 -3.19
CA MET A 20 -4.05 -14.06 -2.14
C MET A 20 -5.17 -13.07 -2.47
N THR A 21 -6.38 -13.37 -1.97
CA THR A 21 -7.49 -12.43 -2.07
C THR A 21 -7.24 -11.20 -1.19
N GLN A 22 -7.79 -10.06 -1.59
CA GLN A 22 -7.69 -8.83 -0.78
C GLN A 22 -8.27 -8.97 0.62
N GLY A 23 -9.27 -9.84 0.81
CA GLY A 23 -9.80 -10.16 2.13
C GLY A 23 -8.80 -10.91 3.01
N ALA A 24 -8.07 -11.87 2.43
CA ALA A 24 -7.06 -12.64 3.16
C ALA A 24 -5.85 -11.76 3.54
N LEU A 25 -5.41 -10.90 2.63
CA LEU A 25 -4.33 -9.93 2.90
C LEU A 25 -4.73 -8.90 3.95
N ALA A 26 -5.93 -8.33 3.85
CA ALA A 26 -6.45 -7.41 4.86
C ALA A 26 -6.48 -8.06 6.26
N LYS A 27 -6.92 -9.32 6.33
CA LYS A 27 -6.91 -10.10 7.58
C LYS A 27 -5.50 -10.32 8.12
N ALA A 28 -4.54 -10.66 7.26
CA ALA A 28 -3.14 -10.86 7.68
C ALA A 28 -2.51 -9.57 8.22
N ILE A 29 -2.85 -8.42 7.65
CA ILE A 29 -2.41 -7.09 8.11
C ILE A 29 -3.14 -6.65 9.38
N GLY A 30 -4.33 -7.18 9.64
CA GLY A 30 -5.17 -6.80 10.79
C GLY A 30 -6.06 -5.59 10.53
N VAL A 31 -6.52 -5.40 9.29
CA VAL A 31 -7.42 -4.30 8.88
C VAL A 31 -8.66 -4.83 8.16
N SER A 32 -9.66 -3.97 7.98
CA SER A 32 -10.84 -4.33 7.17
C SER A 32 -10.48 -4.40 5.68
N ARG A 33 -11.18 -5.26 4.93
CA ARG A 33 -11.04 -5.36 3.46
C ARG A 33 -11.31 -4.01 2.77
N GLN A 34 -12.29 -3.26 3.25
CA GLN A 34 -12.65 -1.95 2.69
C GLN A 34 -11.52 -0.94 2.87
N PHE A 35 -10.95 -0.88 4.08
CA PHE A 35 -9.82 0.01 4.36
C PHE A 35 -8.58 -0.38 3.55
N PHE A 36 -8.25 -1.67 3.52
CA PHE A 36 -7.15 -2.19 2.71
C PHE A 36 -7.29 -1.78 1.23
N ASN A 37 -8.49 -1.96 0.64
CA ASN A 37 -8.75 -1.55 -0.74
C ASN A 37 -8.71 -0.03 -0.92
N ALA A 38 -9.17 0.76 0.05
CA ALA A 38 -9.10 2.21 -0.02
C ALA A 38 -7.65 2.71 -0.03
N VAL A 39 -6.79 2.10 0.79
CA VAL A 39 -5.35 2.40 0.86
C VAL A 39 -4.65 2.00 -0.43
N LEU A 40 -4.85 0.78 -0.93
CA LEU A 40 -4.24 0.36 -2.20
C LEU A 40 -4.64 1.27 -3.35
N ASN A 41 -5.89 1.72 -3.41
CA ASN A 41 -6.37 2.58 -4.49
C ASN A 41 -6.13 4.08 -4.26
N GLY A 42 -5.29 4.45 -3.28
CA GLY A 42 -4.93 5.85 -3.00
C GLY A 42 -6.08 6.74 -2.51
N LYS A 43 -7.23 6.14 -2.18
CA LYS A 43 -8.43 6.82 -1.65
C LYS A 43 -8.28 7.18 -0.17
N GLN A 44 -7.39 6.50 0.54
CA GLN A 44 -7.06 6.76 1.94
C GLN A 44 -5.55 6.59 2.17
N GLU A 45 -4.98 7.39 3.06
CA GLU A 45 -3.57 7.25 3.43
C GLU A 45 -3.33 5.98 4.26
N PRO A 46 -2.21 5.28 4.06
CA PRO A 46 -1.83 4.18 4.93
C PRO A 46 -1.52 4.70 6.32
N THR A 47 -2.09 4.04 7.34
CA THR A 47 -1.77 4.34 8.74
C THR A 47 -0.52 3.60 9.18
N THR A 48 0.09 4.02 10.30
CA THR A 48 1.19 3.28 10.92
C THR A 48 0.80 1.83 11.24
N ALA A 49 -0.43 1.61 11.70
CA ALA A 49 -0.94 0.27 12.00
C ALA A 49 -1.00 -0.62 10.73
N PHE A 50 -1.46 -0.06 9.60
CA PHE A 50 -1.43 -0.76 8.31
C PHE A 50 0.00 -1.14 7.91
N MET A 51 0.94 -0.20 7.99
CA MET A 51 2.31 -0.46 7.55
C MET A 51 3.01 -1.49 8.44
N VAL A 52 2.85 -1.39 9.76
CA VAL A 52 3.37 -2.40 10.69
C VAL A 52 2.70 -3.76 10.47
N GLY A 53 1.39 -3.79 10.22
CA GLY A 53 0.66 -5.01 9.88
C GLY A 53 1.17 -5.66 8.60
N ALA A 54 1.50 -4.87 7.58
CA ALA A 54 2.08 -5.35 6.33
C ALA A 54 3.45 -6.00 6.52
N ILE A 55 4.32 -5.42 7.37
CA ILE A 55 5.60 -6.04 7.73
C ILE A 55 5.37 -7.36 8.47
N LYS A 56 4.48 -7.37 9.47
CA LYS A 56 4.14 -8.60 10.21
C LYS A 56 3.54 -9.70 9.32
N ALA A 57 2.83 -9.31 8.26
CA ALA A 57 2.27 -10.22 7.27
C ALA A 57 3.30 -10.71 6.23
N GLY A 58 4.57 -10.27 6.32
CA GLY A 58 5.63 -10.64 5.38
C GLY A 58 5.51 -9.98 4.00
N LEU A 59 4.80 -8.86 3.91
CA LEU A 59 4.56 -8.13 2.64
C LEU A 59 5.58 -7.01 2.39
N ALA A 60 6.46 -6.73 3.35
CA ALA A 60 7.57 -5.78 3.22
C ALA A 60 8.55 -6.00 4.37
N ASP A 61 9.81 -5.59 4.18
CA ASP A 61 10.83 -5.67 5.22
C ASP A 61 10.95 -4.34 6.01
N GLN A 62 10.52 -3.23 5.40
CA GLN A 62 10.62 -1.88 5.98
C GLN A 62 9.47 -0.96 5.52
N LEU A 63 9.26 0.13 6.25
CA LEU A 63 8.14 1.06 6.01
C LEU A 63 8.24 1.78 4.64
N SER A 64 9.46 2.11 4.20
CA SER A 64 9.72 2.81 2.93
C SER A 64 9.37 1.97 1.70
N GLU A 65 9.37 0.65 1.83
CA GLU A 65 8.90 -0.25 0.78
C GLU A 65 7.39 -0.19 0.64
N ILE A 66 6.65 0.17 1.70
CA ILE A 66 5.18 0.20 1.71
C ILE A 66 4.67 1.54 1.21
N ALA A 67 5.17 2.64 1.76
CA ALA A 67 4.66 3.97 1.45
C ALA A 67 5.75 5.06 1.48
N VAL A 68 5.54 6.11 0.69
CA VAL A 68 6.41 7.28 0.60
C VAL A 68 5.58 8.57 0.63
N TRP A 69 6.19 9.66 1.09
CA TRP A 69 5.60 11.00 1.00
C TRP A 69 5.73 11.52 -0.43
N ALA A 70 4.61 11.60 -1.14
CA ALA A 70 4.55 12.11 -2.50
C ALA A 70 3.40 13.11 -2.66
N THR A 71 3.53 13.99 -3.65
CA THR A 71 2.38 14.73 -4.18
C THR A 71 1.51 13.78 -5.01
N ALA A 72 0.21 14.10 -5.14
CA ALA A 72 -0.71 13.32 -5.99
C ALA A 72 -0.17 13.14 -7.42
N ARG A 73 0.47 14.18 -7.97
CA ARG A 73 1.03 14.19 -9.32
C ARG A 73 2.30 13.34 -9.49
N GLU A 74 3.07 13.14 -8.42
CA GLU A 74 4.23 12.26 -8.40
C GLU A 74 3.79 10.79 -8.26
N ALA A 75 2.76 10.53 -7.46
CA ALA A 75 2.17 9.20 -7.32
C ALA A 75 1.56 8.70 -8.64
N GLU A 76 0.76 9.53 -9.33
CA GLU A 76 0.14 9.19 -10.62
C GLU A 76 1.18 8.90 -11.72
N ARG A 77 2.29 9.65 -11.77
CA ARG A 77 3.38 9.39 -12.74
C ARG A 77 4.13 8.09 -12.47
N ALA A 78 4.29 7.71 -11.20
CA ALA A 78 4.94 6.45 -10.83
C ALA A 78 4.10 5.22 -11.25
N GLU A 79 2.77 5.37 -11.34
CA GLU A 79 1.86 4.32 -11.81
C GLU A 79 1.80 4.23 -13.35
N GLY A 80 1.85 5.36 -14.07
CA GLY A 80 1.72 5.41 -15.53
C GLY A 80 2.94 4.96 -16.35
N HIS A 81 4.11 4.77 -15.74
CA HIS A 81 5.34 4.32 -16.43
C HIS A 81 5.60 2.81 -16.30
N ALA A 82 4.70 2.08 -15.62
CA ALA A 82 4.77 0.62 -15.46
C ALA A 82 3.82 -0.13 -16.41
N ALA A 83 3.21 0.58 -17.39
CA ALA A 83 2.32 0.05 -18.41
C ALA A 83 3.00 0.04 -19.79
#